data_AF-A0A0C3FVT0-F1
#
_entry.id   AF-A0A0C3FVT0-F1
#
_cell.length_a   1.000
_cell.length_b   1.000
_cell.length_c   1.000
_cell.angle_alpha   90.00
_cell.angle_beta   90.00
_cell.angle_gamma   90.00
#
_symmetry.space_group_name_H-M   'P 1'
#
loop_
_entity.id
_entity.type
_entity.pdbx_description
1 polymer ?
#
loop_
_entity_poly.entity_id
_entity_poly.type
_entity_poly.pdbx_seq_one_letter_code
_entity_poly.pdbx_strand_id
1 'polypeptide(L)'
;CEGCFNCTLLGVWWHKFKHSVDDLLWRSNVHKCGDNCYTNGQESCKSLIGGLATKEMIVDPESGALNMKKGEIQMNTLTPLLTYLLRCNTDVTSLPSGTAIKAVVAYVTEYVTKPGLKTYCIFDTICSVFDRNSELIEGTGKQHKKAR
;
A
#
# COMPACT_ATOMS: atom_id res chain seq x y z
N CYS A 1 33.70 -19.23 13.05
CA CYS A 1 33.35 -19.57 14.44
C CYS A 1 32.02 -20.30 14.38
N GLU A 2 32.03 -21.63 14.26
CA GLU A 2 30.82 -22.46 14.13
C GLU A 2 30.66 -23.25 15.44
N GLY A 3 29.52 -23.08 16.14
CA GLY A 3 29.19 -23.89 17.32
C GLY A 3 29.20 -23.20 18.70
N CYS A 4 29.43 -21.89 18.79
CA CYS A 4 29.31 -21.17 20.06
C CYS A 4 27.84 -20.92 20.45
N PHE A 5 27.50 -20.77 21.75
CA PHE A 5 26.12 -20.48 22.19
C PHE A 5 25.51 -19.25 21.48
N ASN A 6 26.27 -18.17 21.36
CA ASN A 6 25.84 -16.96 20.65
C ASN A 6 25.63 -17.21 19.15
N CYS A 7 26.44 -18.09 18.54
CA CYS A 7 26.35 -18.48 17.14
C CYS A 7 25.05 -19.27 16.91
N THR A 8 24.70 -20.16 17.83
CA THR A 8 23.42 -20.91 17.84
C THR A 8 22.23 -19.96 18.00
N LEU A 9 22.29 -19.03 18.96
CA LEU A 9 21.23 -18.03 19.14
C LEU A 9 21.04 -17.15 17.90
N LEU A 10 22.13 -16.71 17.28
CA LEU A 10 22.08 -15.92 16.05
C LEU A 10 21.46 -16.73 14.91
N GLY A 11 21.79 -18.01 14.78
CA GLY A 11 21.16 -18.92 13.80
C GLY A 11 19.65 -19.05 14.01
N VAL A 12 19.21 -19.24 15.26
CA VAL A 12 17.78 -19.28 15.63
C VAL A 12 17.10 -17.96 15.30
N TRP A 13 17.74 -16.83 15.59
CA TRP A 13 17.21 -15.52 15.27
C TRP A 13 17.05 -15.32 13.76
N TRP A 14 18.05 -15.68 12.95
CA TRP A 14 17.95 -15.60 11.48
C TRP A 14 16.81 -16.45 10.91
N HIS A 15 16.57 -17.64 11.49
CA HIS A 15 15.43 -18.47 11.10
C HIS A 15 14.10 -17.76 11.42
N LYS A 16 13.96 -17.21 12.63
CA LYS A 16 12.77 -16.44 13.02
C LYS A 16 12.57 -15.19 12.18
N PHE A 17 13.65 -14.49 11.84
CA PHE A 17 13.64 -13.33 10.96
C PHE A 17 13.07 -13.69 9.60
N LYS A 18 13.61 -14.75 8.95
CA LYS A 18 13.13 -15.22 7.64
C LYS A 18 11.65 -15.57 7.67
N HIS A 19 11.22 -16.36 8.65
CA HIS A 19 9.80 -16.73 8.80
C HIS A 19 8.91 -15.50 9.02
N SER A 20 9.36 -14.54 9.84
CA SER A 20 8.59 -13.32 10.10
C SER A 20 8.45 -12.46 8.86
N VAL A 21 9.53 -12.29 8.10
CA VAL A 21 9.50 -11.53 6.85
C VAL A 21 8.58 -12.20 5.84
N ASP A 22 8.70 -13.52 5.66
CA ASP A 22 7.88 -14.28 4.72
C ASP A 22 6.38 -14.14 5.00
N ASP A 23 5.97 -14.31 6.27
CA ASP A 23 4.58 -14.12 6.70
C ASP A 23 4.07 -12.69 6.48
N LEU A 24 4.90 -11.67 6.75
CA LEU A 24 4.53 -10.27 6.50
C LEU A 24 4.40 -9.96 5.00
N LEU A 25 5.31 -10.49 4.19
CA LEU A 25 5.30 -10.31 2.76
C LEU A 25 4.04 -10.91 2.16
N TRP A 26 3.73 -12.15 2.54
CA TRP A 26 2.53 -12.86 2.08
C TRP A 26 1.24 -12.11 2.42
N ARG A 27 1.14 -11.55 3.64
CA ARG A 27 -0.07 -10.86 4.10
C ARG A 27 -0.25 -9.47 3.52
N SER A 28 0.84 -8.71 3.39
CA SER A 28 0.77 -7.26 3.20
C SER A 28 1.36 -6.77 1.88
N ASN A 29 2.19 -7.56 1.19
CA ASN A 29 2.92 -7.12 -0.01
C ASN A 29 2.57 -7.93 -1.27
N VAL A 30 1.87 -9.06 -1.14
CA VAL A 30 1.37 -9.82 -2.29
C VAL A 30 0.06 -9.21 -2.77
N HIS A 31 0.04 -8.79 -4.02
CA HIS A 31 -1.17 -8.37 -4.70
C HIS A 31 -1.93 -9.59 -5.21
N LYS A 32 -3.23 -9.63 -4.95
CA LYS A 32 -4.16 -10.59 -5.55
C LYS A 32 -5.17 -9.80 -6.35
N CYS A 33 -5.12 -9.95 -7.68
CA CYS A 33 -6.11 -9.32 -8.55
C CYS A 33 -7.49 -9.85 -8.18
N GLY A 34 -8.45 -8.95 -8.04
CA GLY A 34 -9.87 -9.25 -7.93
C GLY A 34 -10.68 -8.30 -8.80
N ASP A 35 -12.00 -8.44 -8.77
CA ASP A 35 -12.93 -7.67 -9.63
C ASP A 35 -12.74 -6.16 -9.49
N ASN A 36 -12.36 -5.69 -8.29
CA ASN A 36 -12.11 -4.29 -8.01
C ASN A 36 -10.75 -3.76 -8.54
N CYS A 37 -9.83 -4.60 -9.03
CA CYS A 37 -8.58 -4.11 -9.62
C CYS A 37 -8.76 -3.61 -11.05
N TYR A 38 -9.77 -4.10 -11.76
CA TYR A 38 -10.04 -3.73 -13.13
C TYR A 38 -11.17 -2.71 -13.16
N THR A 39 -10.87 -1.45 -13.45
CA THR A 39 -11.92 -0.52 -13.86
C THR A 39 -12.34 -0.83 -15.29
N ASN A 40 -13.65 -0.73 -15.58
CA ASN A 40 -14.22 -1.00 -16.90
C ASN A 40 -13.37 -0.38 -18.03
N GLY A 41 -12.75 -1.23 -18.84
CA GLY A 41 -11.96 -0.83 -20.01
C GLY A 41 -10.43 -0.78 -19.83
N GLN A 42 -9.87 -1.10 -18.65
CA GLN A 42 -8.41 -1.24 -18.49
C GLN A 42 -7.94 -2.68 -18.78
N GLU A 43 -6.95 -2.82 -19.66
CA GLU A 43 -6.28 -4.10 -19.98
C GLU A 43 -5.30 -4.57 -18.89
N SER A 44 -4.91 -3.67 -17.98
CA SER A 44 -3.98 -3.95 -16.88
C SER A 44 -4.56 -3.55 -15.53
N CYS A 45 -4.14 -4.25 -14.47
CA CYS A 45 -4.63 -4.02 -13.11
C CYS A 45 -4.18 -2.66 -12.59
N LYS A 46 -5.11 -1.90 -11.98
CA LYS A 46 -4.91 -0.54 -11.44
C LYS A 46 -3.77 -0.43 -10.44
N SER A 47 -3.49 -1.49 -9.70
CA SER A 47 -2.36 -1.51 -8.75
C SER A 47 -1.01 -1.44 -9.45
N LEU A 48 -0.94 -1.64 -10.77
CA LEU A 48 0.29 -1.63 -11.58
C LEU A 48 1.36 -2.61 -11.05
N ILE A 49 0.93 -3.58 -10.25
CA ILE A 49 1.75 -4.65 -9.69
C ILE A 49 1.88 -5.72 -10.77
N GLY A 50 2.86 -5.54 -11.66
CA GLY A 50 3.00 -6.33 -12.88
C GLY A 50 4.29 -6.11 -13.67
N GLY A 51 5.37 -5.65 -13.01
CA GLY A 51 6.67 -5.42 -13.66
C GLY A 51 7.43 -6.69 -14.03
N LEU A 52 8.61 -6.55 -14.64
CA LEU A 52 9.46 -7.68 -14.99
C LEU A 52 10.07 -8.34 -13.74
N ALA A 53 10.13 -9.67 -13.72
CA ALA A 53 10.92 -10.39 -12.70
C ALA A 53 12.42 -10.27 -13.05
N THR A 54 13.19 -9.62 -12.16
CA THR A 54 14.64 -9.49 -12.32
C THR A 54 15.34 -10.52 -11.45
N LYS A 55 16.11 -11.43 -12.05
CA LYS A 55 16.77 -12.53 -11.30
C LYS A 55 17.92 -12.06 -10.41
N GLU A 56 18.51 -10.90 -10.72
CA GLU A 56 19.70 -10.36 -10.07
C GLU A 56 19.57 -8.85 -9.88
N MET A 57 20.40 -8.28 -9.00
CA MET A 57 20.48 -6.83 -8.84
C MET A 57 21.41 -6.27 -9.91
N ILE A 58 20.92 -5.34 -10.73
CA ILE A 58 21.66 -4.78 -11.86
C ILE A 58 21.57 -3.26 -11.78
N VAL A 59 22.68 -2.58 -12.01
CA VAL A 59 22.68 -1.13 -12.23
C VAL A 59 22.47 -0.90 -13.72
N ASP A 60 21.45 -0.14 -14.07
CA ASP A 60 21.21 0.24 -15.46
C ASP A 60 22.34 1.17 -15.95
N PRO A 61 23.10 0.80 -17.01
CA PRO A 61 24.26 1.58 -17.46
C PRO A 61 23.91 2.98 -17.96
N GLU A 62 22.69 3.17 -18.46
CA GLU A 62 22.25 4.44 -19.07
C GLU A 62 21.66 5.40 -18.04
N SER A 63 20.72 4.94 -17.22
CA SER A 63 20.07 5.77 -16.20
C SER A 63 20.81 5.81 -14.86
N GLY A 64 21.74 4.88 -14.62
CA GLY A 64 22.37 4.68 -13.32
C GLY A 64 21.41 4.16 -12.24
N ALA A 65 20.18 3.77 -12.60
CA ALA A 65 19.20 3.28 -11.65
C ALA A 65 19.55 1.87 -11.16
N LEU A 66 19.42 1.65 -9.85
CA LEU A 66 19.56 0.31 -9.28
C LEU A 66 18.26 -0.46 -9.46
N ASN A 67 18.29 -1.48 -10.30
CA ASN A 67 17.21 -2.44 -10.45
C ASN A 67 17.41 -3.58 -9.46
N MET A 68 16.51 -3.66 -8.50
CA MET A 68 16.56 -4.68 -7.46
C MET A 68 16.14 -6.04 -8.01
N LYS A 69 16.71 -7.11 -7.44
CA LYS A 69 16.27 -8.48 -7.69
C LYS A 69 14.82 -8.63 -7.25
N LYS A 70 13.99 -9.15 -8.16
CA LYS A 70 12.56 -9.37 -7.97
C LYS A 70 12.17 -10.74 -8.53
N GLY A 71 11.88 -11.69 -7.63
CA GLY A 71 11.42 -13.04 -8.02
C GLY A 71 9.93 -13.11 -8.31
N GLU A 72 9.13 -12.34 -7.56
CA GLU A 72 7.67 -12.36 -7.66
C GLU A 72 7.16 -11.09 -8.32
N ILE A 73 6.49 -11.24 -9.46
CA ILE A 73 5.94 -10.11 -10.24
C ILE A 73 4.83 -9.39 -9.45
N GLN A 74 4.03 -10.17 -8.72
CA GLN A 74 2.86 -9.69 -7.97
C GLN A 74 3.20 -9.07 -6.61
N MET A 75 4.46 -8.73 -6.38
CA MET A 75 4.91 -8.06 -5.16
C MET A 75 5.61 -6.74 -5.48
N ASN A 76 5.66 -5.84 -4.51
CA ASN A 76 6.48 -4.64 -4.61
C ASN A 76 7.98 -4.97 -4.55
N THR A 77 8.81 -4.02 -4.96
CA THR A 77 10.25 -4.13 -4.72
C THR A 77 10.50 -3.93 -3.23
N LEU A 78 11.19 -4.87 -2.59
CA LEU A 78 11.26 -4.93 -1.13
C LEU A 78 12.68 -5.07 -0.62
N THR A 79 12.85 -4.73 0.65
CA THR A 79 14.06 -5.04 1.43
C THR A 79 13.63 -5.82 2.66
N PRO A 80 14.08 -7.08 2.87
CA PRO A 80 13.65 -7.90 4.00
C PRO A 80 13.79 -7.21 5.37
N LEU A 81 14.85 -6.41 5.53
CA LEU A 81 15.09 -5.64 6.74
C LEU A 81 14.01 -4.57 6.97
N LEU A 82 13.65 -3.79 5.94
CA LEU A 82 12.60 -2.78 6.06
C LEU A 82 11.24 -3.42 6.33
N THR A 83 10.92 -4.53 5.65
CA THR A 83 9.69 -5.28 5.93
C THR A 83 9.65 -5.77 7.38
N TYR A 84 10.76 -6.30 7.89
CA TYR A 84 10.84 -6.77 9.27
C TYR A 84 10.67 -5.63 10.29
N LEU A 85 11.24 -4.45 10.03
CA LEU A 85 11.18 -3.30 10.94
C LEU A 85 9.82 -2.58 10.88
N LEU A 86 9.30 -2.31 9.68
CA LEU A 86 8.09 -1.52 9.47
C LEU A 86 6.81 -2.35 9.57
N ARG A 87 6.89 -3.67 9.36
CA ARG A 87 5.77 -4.63 9.47
C ARG A 87 4.55 -4.27 8.62
N CYS A 88 4.73 -3.51 7.54
CA CYS A 88 3.66 -3.01 6.67
C CYS A 88 3.97 -3.25 5.19
N ASN A 89 3.06 -2.80 4.31
CA ASN A 89 3.34 -2.76 2.87
C ASN A 89 4.47 -1.74 2.62
N THR A 90 5.53 -2.19 1.95
CA THR A 90 6.68 -1.35 1.62
C THR A 90 6.99 -1.46 0.15
N ASP A 91 7.32 -0.34 -0.49
CA ASP A 91 7.82 -0.31 -1.86
C ASP A 91 9.12 0.50 -1.90
N VAL A 92 10.18 -0.14 -2.40
CA VAL A 92 11.55 0.39 -2.41
C VAL A 92 11.96 0.63 -3.85
N THR A 93 12.20 1.89 -4.19
CA THR A 93 12.60 2.31 -5.53
C THR A 93 13.91 3.08 -5.50
N SER A 94 14.77 2.84 -6.50
CA SER A 94 15.98 3.62 -6.73
C SER A 94 15.63 5.01 -7.28
N LEU A 95 16.16 6.06 -6.67
CA LEU A 95 16.00 7.45 -7.13
C LEU A 95 17.37 8.02 -7.53
N PRO A 96 17.77 7.94 -8.82
CA PRO A 96 19.14 8.23 -9.24
C PRO A 96 19.47 9.74 -9.32
N SER A 97 18.50 10.64 -9.16
CA SER A 97 18.71 12.09 -9.28
C SER A 97 17.99 12.91 -8.21
N GLY A 98 18.55 14.09 -7.90
CA GLY A 98 17.93 15.05 -6.98
C GLY A 98 16.55 15.53 -7.46
N THR A 99 16.31 15.58 -8.76
CA THR A 99 15.00 15.90 -9.34
C THR A 99 13.97 14.81 -9.03
N ALA A 100 14.35 13.54 -9.18
CA ALA A 100 13.48 12.40 -8.82
C ALA A 100 13.13 12.43 -7.33
N ILE A 101 14.11 12.70 -6.46
CA ILE A 101 13.88 12.85 -5.01
C ILE A 101 12.92 14.00 -4.73
N LYS A 102 13.12 15.18 -5.32
CA LYS A 102 12.21 16.33 -5.14
C LYS A 102 10.79 16.00 -5.56
N ALA A 103 10.61 15.32 -6.70
CA ALA A 103 9.30 14.93 -7.20
C ALA A 103 8.59 13.97 -6.23
N VAL A 104 9.28 12.95 -5.72
CA VAL A 104 8.71 12.00 -4.75
C VAL A 104 8.37 12.69 -3.43
N VAL A 105 9.27 13.53 -2.90
CA VAL A 105 9.02 14.26 -1.65
C VAL A 105 7.82 15.20 -1.80
N ALA A 106 7.72 15.93 -2.92
CA ALA A 106 6.59 16.79 -3.20
C ALA A 106 5.28 15.98 -3.28
N TYR A 107 5.29 14.85 -3.99
CA TYR A 107 4.14 13.95 -4.12
C TYR A 107 3.68 13.40 -2.76
N VAL A 108 4.61 12.87 -1.96
CA VAL A 108 4.29 12.33 -0.63
C VAL A 108 3.78 13.44 0.28
N THR A 109 4.39 14.63 0.22
CA THR A 109 3.94 15.78 1.00
C THR A 109 2.52 16.14 0.61
N GLU A 110 2.23 16.34 -0.67
CA GLU A 110 0.87 16.65 -1.15
C GLU A 110 -0.14 15.58 -0.73
N TYR A 111 0.24 14.31 -0.76
CA TYR A 111 -0.60 13.20 -0.34
C TYR A 111 -0.92 13.24 1.16
N VAL A 112 0.11 13.43 2.00
CA VAL A 112 -0.02 13.45 3.46
C VAL A 112 -0.71 14.74 3.94
N THR A 113 -0.39 15.88 3.32
CA THR A 113 -0.99 17.17 3.65
C THR A 113 -2.32 17.41 2.93
N LYS A 114 -2.81 16.42 2.17
CA LYS A 114 -4.09 16.54 1.45
C LYS A 114 -5.15 16.95 2.46
N PRO A 115 -5.80 18.12 2.29
CA PRO A 115 -6.76 18.60 3.27
C PRO A 115 -7.83 17.53 3.44
N GLY A 116 -8.11 17.19 4.71
CA GLY A 116 -9.15 16.22 5.04
C GLY A 116 -10.50 16.62 4.44
N LEU A 117 -11.45 15.68 4.45
CA LEU A 117 -12.81 15.96 3.98
C LEU A 117 -13.33 17.21 4.70
N LYS A 118 -13.78 18.21 3.94
CA LYS A 118 -14.27 19.45 4.53
C LYS A 118 -15.42 19.13 5.47
N THR A 119 -15.46 19.73 6.66
CA THR A 119 -16.46 19.41 7.68
C THR A 119 -17.89 19.52 7.15
N TYR A 120 -18.17 20.47 6.27
CA TYR A 120 -19.50 20.58 5.65
C TYR A 120 -19.86 19.37 4.77
N CYS A 121 -18.91 18.73 4.09
CA CYS A 121 -19.17 17.52 3.30
C CYS A 121 -19.55 16.35 4.21
N ILE A 122 -18.97 16.27 5.41
CA ILE A 122 -19.33 15.27 6.41
C ILE A 122 -20.77 15.51 6.87
N PHE A 123 -21.11 16.76 7.24
CA PHE A 123 -22.47 17.11 7.63
C PHE A 123 -23.49 16.90 6.51
N ASP A 124 -23.17 17.26 5.28
CA ASP A 124 -24.03 17.06 4.11
C ASP A 124 -24.27 15.57 3.84
N THR A 125 -23.24 14.74 4.01
CA THR A 125 -23.39 13.27 3.91
C THR A 125 -24.28 12.73 5.02
N ILE A 126 -24.12 13.22 6.26
CA ILE A 126 -24.97 12.87 7.39
C ILE A 126 -26.42 13.23 7.08
N CYS A 127 -26.69 14.48 6.69
CA CYS A 127 -28.03 14.94 6.30
C CYS A 127 -28.60 14.07 5.17
N SER A 128 -27.84 13.80 4.11
CA SER A 128 -28.28 12.97 2.99
C SER A 128 -28.65 11.54 3.40
N VAL A 129 -27.91 10.94 4.35
CA VAL A 129 -28.24 9.63 4.91
C VAL A 129 -29.51 9.69 5.77
N PHE A 130 -29.70 10.73 6.57
CA PHE A 130 -30.93 10.94 7.35
C PHE A 130 -32.15 11.16 6.44
N ASP A 131 -32.02 11.98 5.40
CA ASP A 131 -33.10 12.26 4.45
C ASP A 131 -33.52 10.99 3.68
N ARG A 132 -32.54 10.18 3.25
CA ARG A 132 -32.80 8.90 2.56
C ARG A 132 -33.41 7.82 3.46
N ASN A 133 -33.10 7.85 4.75
CA ASN A 133 -33.64 6.89 5.74
C ASN A 133 -34.76 7.50 6.59
N SER A 134 -35.32 8.64 6.17
CA SER A 134 -36.40 9.33 6.88
C SER A 134 -37.58 8.38 7.13
N GLU A 135 -37.94 7.55 6.16
CA GLU A 135 -39.00 6.53 6.30
C GLU A 135 -38.69 5.41 7.32
N LEU A 136 -37.42 5.14 7.62
CA LEU A 136 -36.98 4.14 8.61
C LEU A 136 -36.85 4.72 10.03
N ILE A 137 -36.60 6.04 10.13
CA ILE A 137 -36.42 6.76 11.40
C ILE A 137 -37.76 7.32 11.90
N GLU A 138 -38.62 7.74 10.97
CA GLU A 138 -40.03 8.07 11.23
C GLU A 138 -40.84 6.79 11.34
N GLY A 139 -40.60 6.01 12.40
CA GLY A 139 -41.43 4.86 12.74
C GLY A 139 -42.91 5.26 12.70
N THR A 140 -43.67 4.65 11.78
CA THR A 140 -45.14 4.73 11.63
C THR A 140 -45.81 5.84 12.43
N GLY A 141 -45.68 7.07 11.95
CA GLY A 141 -46.29 8.23 12.61
C GLY A 141 -46.50 9.35 11.61
N LYS A 142 -47.69 9.38 10.98
CA LYS A 142 -48.10 10.46 10.08
C LYS A 142 -47.80 11.83 10.68
N GLN A 143 -46.91 12.62 10.08
CA GLN A 143 -47.04 14.07 10.09
C GLN A 143 -46.71 14.70 8.73
N HIS A 144 -47.81 14.91 8.02
CA HIS A 144 -47.93 15.70 6.82
C HIS A 144 -47.75 17.19 7.17
N LYS A 145 -46.66 17.86 6.76
CA LYS A 145 -46.68 19.32 6.55
C LYS A 145 -45.77 19.74 5.39
N LYS A 146 -46.42 20.09 4.27
CA LYS A 146 -45.90 21.00 3.26
C LYS A 146 -45.63 22.37 3.89
N ALA A 147 -44.50 22.99 3.57
CA ALA A 147 -44.43 24.42 3.21
C ALA A 147 -43.05 24.80 2.68
N ARG A 148 -43.06 25.21 1.40
CA ARG A 148 -42.22 26.17 0.65
C ARG A 148 -40.70 26.05 0.69
#